data_AF-A0A544YRQ1-F1
#
_entry.id   AF-A0A544YRQ1-F1
#
_cell.length_a   1.000
_cell.length_b   1.000
_cell.length_c   1.000
_cell.angle_alpha   90.00
_cell.angle_beta   90.00
_cell.angle_gamma   90.00
#
_symmetry.space_group_name_H-M   'P 1'
#
loop_
_entity.id
_entity.type
_entity.pdbx_description
1 polymer ?
#
loop_
_entity_poly.entity_id
_entity_poly.type
_entity_poly.pdbx_seq_one_letter_code
_entity_poly.pdbx_strand_id
1 'polypeptide(L)'
;MAVSGRPVVIDIRTRRAAEERGKATPDGSDPLLRTVYGEILRDERLDQDRTLDDVARAVGMSKQYLSEVERGRKEPSSEMLHSVCDALGLPIEHLLTRAVRRITASRRIATGRSSGTPRVELLAA
;
A
#
# COMPACT_ATOMS: atom_id res chain seq x y z
N MET A 1 -25.21 3.91 19.14
CA MET A 1 -24.22 4.64 18.32
C MET A 1 -24.31 4.09 16.90
N ALA A 2 -24.98 4.79 15.98
CA ALA A 2 -25.21 4.32 14.61
C ALA A 2 -24.01 4.68 13.72
N VAL A 3 -23.33 3.68 13.17
CA VAL A 3 -22.31 3.88 12.13
C VAL A 3 -23.05 4.16 10.83
N SER A 4 -23.28 5.43 10.53
CA SER A 4 -23.75 5.89 9.22
C SER A 4 -22.59 5.81 8.22
N GLY A 5 -22.36 4.63 7.67
CA GLY A 5 -21.44 4.45 6.54
C GLY A 5 -22.18 4.70 5.23
N ARG A 6 -21.87 5.78 4.51
CA ARG A 6 -22.32 5.94 3.12
C ARG A 6 -21.70 4.81 2.28
N PRO A 7 -22.47 4.10 1.45
CA PRO A 7 -21.90 3.07 0.60
C PRO A 7 -20.96 3.71 -0.41
N VAL A 8 -19.69 3.30 -0.39
CA VAL A 8 -18.72 3.67 -1.43
C VAL A 8 -18.95 2.73 -2.61
N VAL A 9 -19.67 3.20 -3.62
CA VAL A 9 -19.87 2.47 -4.88
C VAL A 9 -18.60 2.65 -5.71
N ILE A 10 -17.84 1.57 -5.91
CA ILE A 10 -16.63 1.57 -6.74
C ILE A 10 -17.02 1.15 -8.15
N ASP A 11 -16.95 2.09 -9.10
CA ASP A 11 -17.12 1.78 -10.53
C ASP A 11 -15.86 1.08 -11.06
N ILE A 12 -16.03 -0.21 -11.39
CA ILE A 12 -14.95 -1.10 -11.85
C ILE A 12 -14.46 -0.69 -13.26
N ARG A 13 -15.29 -0.02 -14.06
CA ARG A 13 -14.96 0.35 -15.46
C ARG A 13 -14.06 1.58 -15.53
N THR A 14 -14.20 2.53 -14.60
CA THR A 14 -13.35 3.73 -14.54
C THR A 14 -11.96 3.44 -13.94
N ARG A 15 -11.82 2.38 -13.13
CA ARG A 15 -10.55 1.95 -12.53
C ARG A 15 -9.51 1.52 -13.58
N ARG A 16 -9.92 0.80 -14.63
CA ARG A 16 -9.01 0.24 -15.65
C ARG A 16 -8.22 1.31 -16.43
N ALA A 17 -8.82 2.49 -16.65
CA ALA A 17 -8.16 3.61 -17.33
C ALA A 17 -7.25 4.45 -16.39
N ALA A 18 -7.42 4.32 -15.07
CA ALA A 18 -6.53 4.89 -14.07
C ALA A 18 -5.33 3.97 -13.78
N GLU A 19 -5.49 2.65 -13.95
CA GLU A 19 -4.42 1.66 -13.80
C GLU A 19 -3.27 1.82 -14.81
N GLU A 20 -3.53 2.40 -15.99
CA GLU A 20 -2.51 2.64 -17.03
C GLU A 20 -1.66 3.91 -16.81
N ARG A 21 -2.11 4.83 -15.94
CA ARG A 21 -1.38 6.05 -15.59
C ARG A 21 -1.25 6.08 -14.08
N GLY A 22 -0.11 5.61 -13.56
CA GLY A 22 0.23 5.67 -12.14
C GLY A 22 0.15 7.09 -11.58
N LYS A 23 -1.06 7.52 -11.22
CA LYS A 23 -1.34 8.81 -10.60
C LYS A 23 -1.65 8.51 -9.14
N ALA A 24 -0.85 9.10 -8.27
CA ALA A 24 -1.03 9.11 -6.83
C ALA A 24 -2.52 9.30 -6.48
N THR A 25 -2.99 8.53 -5.49
CA THR A 25 -4.32 8.71 -4.92
C THR A 25 -4.51 10.17 -4.51
N PRO A 26 -5.66 10.76 -4.81
CA PRO A 26 -5.94 12.14 -4.41
C PRO A 26 -5.96 12.21 -2.87
N ASP A 27 -5.28 13.24 -2.37
CA ASP A 27 -5.44 13.91 -1.08
C ASP A 27 -6.24 13.17 0.01
N GLY A 28 -5.54 12.77 1.09
CA GLY A 28 -6.15 12.32 2.34
C GLY A 28 -6.80 10.93 2.37
N SER A 29 -6.81 10.19 1.26
CA SER A 29 -7.35 8.82 1.20
C SER A 29 -6.35 7.75 1.66
N ASP A 30 -6.86 6.67 2.28
CA ASP A 30 -6.06 5.52 2.73
C ASP A 30 -5.19 4.98 1.58
N PRO A 31 -3.92 4.58 1.84
CA PRO A 31 -3.05 4.07 0.80
C PRO A 31 -3.65 2.81 0.16
N LEU A 32 -3.41 2.63 -1.14
CA LEU A 32 -3.88 1.45 -1.85
C LEU A 32 -3.19 0.20 -1.30
N LEU A 33 -3.96 -0.88 -1.10
CA LEU A 33 -3.46 -2.11 -0.51
C LEU A 33 -2.29 -2.70 -1.31
N ARG A 34 -2.34 -2.69 -2.65
CA ARG A 34 -1.22 -3.13 -3.48
C ARG A 34 0.09 -2.38 -3.21
N THR A 35 0.02 -1.10 -2.87
CA THR A 35 1.19 -0.30 -2.53
C THR A 35 1.72 -0.71 -1.16
N VAL A 36 0.83 -0.86 -0.19
CA VAL A 36 1.20 -1.29 1.17
C VAL A 36 1.83 -2.68 1.18
N TYR A 37 1.20 -3.66 0.52
CA TYR A 37 1.75 -5.01 0.41
C TYR A 37 3.05 -5.03 -0.38
N GLY A 38 3.10 -4.34 -1.53
CA GLY A 38 4.32 -4.25 -2.35
C GLY A 38 5.52 -3.71 -1.58
N GLU A 39 5.32 -2.65 -0.79
CA GLU A 39 6.36 -2.08 0.07
C GLU A 39 6.83 -3.07 1.14
N ILE A 40 5.91 -3.77 1.83
CA ILE A 40 6.27 -4.74 2.87
C ILE A 40 7.05 -5.93 2.29
N LEU A 41 6.64 -6.45 1.13
CA LEU A 41 7.34 -7.54 0.44
C LEU A 41 8.74 -7.10 0.00
N ARG A 42 8.87 -5.87 -0.49
CA ARG A 42 10.16 -5.29 -0.85
C ARG A 42 11.07 -5.13 0.36
N ASP A 43 10.55 -4.60 1.47
CA ASP A 43 11.29 -4.41 2.72
C ASP A 43 11.81 -5.77 3.20
N GLU A 44 10.95 -6.79 3.28
CA GLU A 44 11.32 -8.15 3.68
C GLU A 44 12.38 -8.77 2.74
N ARG A 45 12.24 -8.60 1.42
CA ARG A 45 13.23 -9.10 0.46
C ARG A 45 14.59 -8.44 0.66
N LEU A 46 14.62 -7.12 0.88
CA LEU A 46 15.84 -6.35 1.06
C LEU A 46 16.52 -6.66 2.41
N ASP A 47 15.73 -6.89 3.46
CA ASP A 47 16.25 -7.31 4.78
C ASP A 47 16.95 -8.69 4.72
N GLN A 48 16.64 -9.49 3.71
CA GLN A 48 17.29 -10.78 3.43
C GLN A 48 18.45 -10.67 2.41
N ASP A 49 18.81 -9.47 1.96
CA ASP A 49 19.79 -9.21 0.89
C ASP A 49 19.48 -9.95 -0.43
N ARG A 50 18.22 -10.33 -0.67
CA ARG A 50 17.81 -11.08 -1.87
C ARG A 50 17.49 -10.15 -3.02
N THR A 51 17.87 -10.54 -4.23
CA THR A 51 17.48 -9.79 -5.43
C THR A 51 16.05 -10.12 -5.85
N LEU A 52 15.45 -9.24 -6.66
CA LEU A 52 14.18 -9.54 -7.33
C LEU A 52 14.24 -10.85 -8.13
N ASP A 53 15.39 -11.17 -8.72
CA ASP A 53 15.55 -12.37 -9.53
C ASP A 53 15.52 -13.64 -8.67
N ASP A 54 16.11 -13.60 -7.48
CA ASP A 54 16.13 -14.74 -6.55
C ASP A 54 14.73 -15.11 -6.07
N VAL A 55 13.90 -14.13 -5.77
CA VAL A 55 12.52 -14.35 -5.33
C VAL A 55 11.63 -14.74 -6.52
N ALA A 56 11.75 -14.02 -7.64
CA ALA A 56 10.92 -14.28 -8.82
C ALA A 56 11.11 -15.72 -9.35
N ARG A 57 12.37 -16.22 -9.39
CA ARG A 57 12.66 -17.61 -9.76
C ARG A 57 12.06 -18.61 -8.76
N ALA A 58 12.12 -18.34 -7.47
CA ALA A 58 11.57 -19.23 -6.43
C ALA A 58 10.05 -19.43 -6.54
N VAL A 59 9.32 -18.43 -7.05
CA VAL A 59 7.85 -18.49 -7.20
C VAL A 59 7.37 -18.68 -8.64
N GLY A 60 8.29 -18.92 -9.59
CA GLY A 60 7.95 -19.12 -11.01
C GLY A 60 7.37 -17.87 -11.69
N MET A 61 7.76 -16.67 -11.26
CA MET A 61 7.29 -15.39 -11.82
C MET A 61 8.40 -14.67 -12.57
N SER A 62 8.03 -13.70 -13.41
CA SER A 62 9.02 -12.82 -14.03
C SER A 62 9.52 -11.76 -13.04
N LYS A 63 10.81 -11.43 -13.13
CA LYS A 63 11.42 -10.31 -12.39
C LYS A 63 10.66 -8.99 -12.58
N GLN A 64 10.20 -8.74 -13.81
CA GLN A 64 9.42 -7.54 -14.13
C GLN A 64 8.08 -7.53 -13.39
N TYR A 65 7.38 -8.66 -13.35
CA TYR A 65 6.09 -8.75 -12.65
C TYR A 65 6.26 -8.51 -11.14
N LEU A 66 7.23 -9.17 -10.50
CA LEU A 66 7.51 -8.94 -9.08
C LEU A 66 7.90 -7.49 -8.80
N SER A 67 8.69 -6.87 -9.68
CA SER A 67 9.06 -5.45 -9.57
C SER A 67 7.84 -4.52 -9.66
N GLU A 68 6.89 -4.79 -10.56
CA GLU A 68 5.65 -4.01 -10.66
C GLU A 68 4.78 -4.18 -9.42
N VAL A 69 4.75 -5.36 -8.81
CA VAL A 69 4.05 -5.62 -7.55
C VAL A 69 4.70 -4.89 -6.38
N GLU A 70 6.02 -4.98 -6.20
CA GLU A 70 6.74 -4.27 -5.12
C GLU A 70 6.58 -2.75 -5.19
N ARG A 71 6.32 -2.21 -6.39
CA ARG A 71 6.05 -0.78 -6.61
C ARG A 71 4.57 -0.41 -6.53
N GLY A 72 3.69 -1.35 -6.19
CA GLY A 72 2.25 -1.14 -6.12
C GLY A 72 1.62 -0.76 -7.46
N ARG A 73 2.18 -1.22 -8.59
CA ARG A 73 1.62 -0.97 -9.93
C ARG A 73 0.70 -2.09 -10.41
N LYS A 74 0.80 -3.27 -9.81
CA LYS A 74 -0.10 -4.41 -10.05
C LYS A 74 -0.84 -4.78 -8.78
N GLU A 75 -2.09 -5.20 -8.94
CA GLU A 75 -2.86 -5.83 -7.87
C GLU A 75 -2.36 -7.27 -7.71
N PRO A 76 -1.73 -7.62 -6.58
CA PRO A 76 -1.31 -9.01 -6.36
C PRO A 76 -2.54 -9.87 -6.06
N SER A 77 -2.63 -11.05 -6.67
CA SER A 77 -3.66 -12.02 -6.29
C SER A 77 -3.37 -12.62 -4.92
N SER A 78 -4.37 -13.24 -4.29
CA SER A 78 -4.18 -13.92 -3.01
C SER A 78 -3.17 -15.07 -3.11
N GLU A 79 -3.20 -15.83 -4.21
CA GLU A 79 -2.25 -16.92 -4.49
C GLU A 79 -0.84 -16.37 -4.68
N MET A 80 -0.71 -15.26 -5.41
CA MET A 80 0.58 -14.59 -5.62
C MET A 80 1.18 -14.10 -4.30
N LEU A 81 0.39 -13.46 -3.45
CA LEU A 81 0.83 -13.02 -2.12
C LEU A 81 1.31 -14.22 -1.28
N HIS A 82 0.56 -15.32 -1.27
CA HIS A 82 0.93 -16.52 -0.53
C HIS A 82 2.27 -17.08 -1.02
N SER A 83 2.41 -17.28 -2.33
CA SER A 83 3.65 -17.80 -2.92
C SER A 83 4.87 -16.93 -2.61
N VAL A 84 4.75 -15.61 -2.69
CA VAL A 84 5.87 -14.70 -2.39
C VAL A 84 6.16 -14.66 -0.89
N CYS A 85 5.13 -14.67 -0.03
CA CYS A 85 5.29 -14.76 1.41
C CYS A 85 6.02 -16.04 1.82
N ASP A 86 5.61 -17.19 1.28
CA ASP A 86 6.25 -18.48 1.51
C ASP A 86 7.71 -18.47 1.05
N ALA A 87 7.98 -17.95 -0.15
CA ALA A 87 9.33 -17.85 -0.68
C ALA A 87 10.23 -16.93 0.15
N LEU A 88 9.67 -15.93 0.83
CA LEU A 88 10.38 -15.04 1.76
C LEU A 88 10.39 -15.57 3.20
N GLY A 89 9.72 -16.68 3.51
CA GLY A 89 9.57 -17.12 4.91
C GLY A 89 8.83 -16.10 5.78
N LEU A 90 7.95 -15.29 5.18
CA LEU A 90 7.14 -14.28 5.86
C LEU A 90 5.71 -14.83 6.06
N PRO A 91 5.32 -15.20 7.29
CA PRO A 91 3.95 -15.61 7.56
C PRO A 91 2.93 -14.54 7.14
N ILE A 92 1.82 -14.97 6.52
CA ILE A 92 0.83 -14.06 5.93
C ILE A 92 0.19 -13.13 6.98
N GLU A 93 0.01 -13.61 8.21
CA GLU A 93 -0.45 -12.84 9.35
C GLU A 93 0.49 -11.68 9.71
N HIS A 94 1.80 -11.84 9.48
CA HIS A 94 2.78 -10.77 9.68
C HIS A 94 2.69 -9.73 8.57
N LEU A 95 2.50 -10.13 7.31
CA LEU A 95 2.20 -9.20 6.21
C LEU A 95 0.97 -8.34 6.55
N LEU A 96 -0.13 -8.99 6.93
CA LEU A 96 -1.39 -8.31 7.26
C LEU A 96 -1.24 -7.37 8.48
N THR A 97 -0.54 -7.82 9.52
CA THR A 97 -0.26 -7.00 10.70
C THR A 97 0.56 -5.76 10.36
N ARG A 98 1.63 -5.92 9.55
CA ARG A 98 2.44 -4.80 9.06
C ARG A 98 1.61 -3.85 8.19
N ALA A 99 0.70 -4.37 7.36
CA ALA A 99 -0.18 -3.56 6.53
C ALA A 99 -1.14 -2.69 7.36
N VAL A 100 -1.80 -3.27 8.37
CA VAL A 100 -2.66 -2.51 9.30
C VAL A 100 -1.88 -1.39 10.00
N ARG A 101 -0.65 -1.67 10.45
CA ARG A 101 0.23 -0.66 11.06
C ARG A 101 0.56 0.46 10.08
N ARG A 102 0.91 0.14 8.83
CA ARG A 102 1.27 1.14 7.81
C ARG A 102 0.07 2.02 7.42
N ILE A 103 -1.11 1.44 7.24
CA ILE A 103 -2.35 2.17 6.94
C ILE A 103 -2.73 3.10 8.10
N THR A 104 -2.69 2.61 9.34
CA THR A 104 -3.01 3.43 10.52
C THR A 104 -2.02 4.56 10.75
N ALA A 105 -0.72 4.32 10.51
CA ALA A 105 0.30 5.36 10.56
C ALA A 105 0.05 6.44 9.48
N SER A 106 -0.20 6.03 8.23
CA SER A 106 -0.48 6.96 7.13
C SER A 106 -1.70 7.85 7.41
N ARG A 107 -2.75 7.31 8.02
CA ARG A 107 -3.92 8.10 8.46
C ARG A 107 -3.57 9.16 9.47
N ARG A 108 -2.78 8.82 10.51
CA ARG A 108 -2.37 9.80 11.54
C ARG A 108 -1.61 10.98 10.92
N ILE A 109 -0.73 10.69 9.96
CA ILE A 109 0.03 11.73 9.25
C ILE A 109 -0.90 12.58 8.37
N ALA A 110 -1.88 11.97 7.70
CA ALA A 110 -2.88 12.71 6.93
C ALA A 110 -3.75 13.63 7.82
N THR A 111 -4.25 13.13 8.95
CA THR A 111 -5.07 13.92 9.89
C THR A 111 -4.29 15.04 10.58
N GLY A 112 -2.99 14.87 10.80
CA GLY A 112 -2.13 15.91 11.39
C GLY A 112 -1.79 17.06 10.43
N ARG A 113 -1.91 16.84 9.12
CA ARG A 113 -1.73 17.90 8.10
C ARG A 113 -2.98 18.75 7.87
N SER A 114 -4.17 18.22 8.20
CA SER A 114 -5.45 18.94 8.03
C SER A 114 -5.79 19.89 9.20
N SER A 115 -5.05 19.89 10.30
CA SER A 115 -5.16 20.93 11.32
C SER A 115 -4.44 22.18 10.82
N GLY A 116 -5.20 23.08 10.19
CA GLY A 116 -4.75 24.38 9.74
C GLY A 116 -3.93 25.11 10.82
N THR A 117 -2.91 25.82 10.37
CA THR A 117 -2.06 26.72 11.15
C THR A 117 -2.89 27.52 12.16
N PRO A 118 -2.54 27.54 13.47
CA PRO A 118 -3.11 28.54 14.37
C PRO A 118 -2.65 29.91 13.87
N ARG A 119 -3.58 30.70 13.33
CA ARG A 119 -3.35 32.10 12.98
C ARG A 119 -3.22 32.86 14.30
N VAL A 120 -1.99 33.05 14.76
CA VAL A 120 -1.71 33.96 15.88
C VAL A 120 -1.92 35.38 15.32
N GLU A 121 -3.11 35.94 15.53
CA GLU A 121 -3.34 37.35 15.32
C GLU A 121 -2.67 38.11 16.45
N LEU A 122 -1.54 38.74 16.14
CA LEU A 122 -0.89 39.69 17.04
C LEU A 122 -1.80 40.92 17.13
N LEU A 123 -2.59 41.01 18.21
CA LEU A 123 -3.28 42.25 18.57
C LEU A 123 -2.21 43.27 18.95
N ALA A 124 -1.92 44.19 18.02
CA ALA A 124 -1.22 45.42 18.35
C ALA A 124 -2.16 46.29 19.19
N ALA A 125 -1.68 46.67 20.38
CA ALA A 125 -2.32 47.60 21.30
C ALA A 125 -2.11 49.06 20.87
#